data_AF-A0A838W4D2-F1
#
_entry.id   AF-A0A838W4D2-F1
#
_cell.length_a   1.000
_cell.length_b   1.000
_cell.length_c   1.000
_cell.angle_alpha   90.00
_cell.angle_beta   90.00
_cell.angle_gamma   90.00
#
_symmetry.space_group_name_H-M   'P 1'
#
loop_
_entity.id
_entity.type
_entity.pdbx_description
1 polymer ?
#
loop_
_entity_poly.entity_id
_entity_poly.type
_entity_poly.pdbx_seq_one_letter_code
_entity_poly.pdbx_strand_id
1 'polypeptide(L)' 'MGKMNIVLPDDLEKKFRKAVFEKKGMKKGNISEALVEAIDGWIETESQKLIEENKS' A
#
# COMPACT_ATOMS: atom_id res chain seq x y z
N MET A 1 -8.50 -15.81 1.33
CA MET A 1 -8.14 -14.40 1.00
C MET A 1 -9.37 -13.55 1.21
N GLY A 2 -9.26 -12.52 2.06
CA GLY A 2 -10.28 -11.48 2.14
C GLY A 2 -10.31 -10.67 0.84
N LYS A 3 -11.49 -10.19 0.42
CA LYS A 3 -11.64 -9.27 -0.70
C LYS A 3 -12.06 -7.92 -0.14
N MET A 4 -11.42 -6.85 -0.59
CA MET A 4 -11.77 -5.48 -0.23
C MET A 4 -12.15 -4.72 -1.50
N ASN A 5 -13.34 -4.12 -1.50
CA ASN A 5 -13.77 -3.22 -2.56
C ASN A 5 -13.58 -1.78 -2.06
N ILE A 6 -12.62 -1.08 -2.66
CA ILE A 6 -12.24 0.29 -2.27
C ILE A 6 -12.38 1.19 -3.49
N VAL A 7 -12.88 2.40 -3.27
CA VAL A 7 -12.82 3.49 -4.25
C VAL A 7 -11.74 4.46 -3.79
N LEU A 8 -10.72 4.66 -4.62
CA LEU A 8 -9.66 5.62 -4.39
C LEU A 8 -9.93 6.89 -5.20
N PRO A 9 -9.53 8.08 -4.72
CA PRO A 9 -9.48 9.27 -5.55
C PRO A 9 -8.61 9.04 -6.80
N ASP A 10 -9.06 9.49 -7.96
CA ASP A 10 -8.40 9.26 -9.26
C ASP A 10 -6.92 9.63 -9.25
N ASP A 11 -6.57 10.76 -8.64
CA ASP A 11 -5.18 11.23 -8.61
C ASP A 11 -4.28 10.34 -7.76
N LEU A 12 -4.81 9.78 -6.68
CA LEU A 12 -4.07 8.85 -5.83
C LEU A 12 -3.86 7.52 -6.56
N GLU A 13 -4.92 7.04 -7.22
CA GLU A 13 -4.90 5.81 -8.00
C GLU A 13 -3.87 5.89 -9.14
N LYS A 14 -3.88 6.99 -9.91
CA LYS A 14 -2.91 7.25 -10.99
C LYS A 14 -1.48 7.29 -10.48
N LYS A 15 -1.23 8.00 -9.37
CA LYS A 15 0.10 8.08 -8.75
C LYS A 15 0.59 6.70 -8.32
N PHE A 16 -0.28 5.92 -7.67
CA PHE A 16 0.05 4.57 -7.25
C PHE A 16 0.38 3.66 -8.44
N ARG A 17 -0.47 3.63 -9.48
CA ARG A 17 -0.20 2.84 -10.69
C ARG A 17 1.10 3.22 -11.37
N LYS A 18 1.40 4.52 -11.46
CA LYS A 18 2.65 5.01 -12.05
C LYS A 18 3.86 4.52 -11.25
N ALA A 19 3.84 4.64 -9.93
CA ALA A 19 4.92 4.17 -9.06
C ALA A 19 5.11 2.64 -9.16
N VAL A 20 4.03 1.87 -9.21
CA VAL A 20 4.08 0.41 -9.41
C VAL A 20 4.68 0.07 -10.77
N PHE A 21 4.28 0.79 -11.81
CA PHE A 21 4.81 0.60 -13.15
C PHE A 21 6.31 0.89 -13.22
N GLU A 22 6.76 2.00 -12.64
CA GLU A 22 8.18 2.39 -12.62
C GLU A 22 9.03 1.39 -11.82
N LYS A 23 8.51 0.86 -10.70
CA LYS A 23 9.26 -0.06 -9.82
C LYS A 23 9.22 -1.52 -10.27
N LYS A 24 8.07 -2.01 -10.74
CA LYS A 24 7.83 -3.45 -11.02
C LYS A 24 7.57 -3.77 -12.49
N GLY A 25 7.40 -2.75 -13.34
CA GLY A 25 7.08 -2.91 -14.77
C GLY A 25 5.61 -3.27 -15.04
N MET A 26 5.31 -3.51 -16.32
CA MET A 26 3.98 -3.91 -16.83
C MET A 26 3.80 -5.43 -16.74
N LYS A 27 3.42 -5.95 -15.56
CA LYS A 27 3.01 -7.36 -15.40
C LYS A 27 1.68 -7.45 -14.67
N LYS A 28 0.81 -8.35 -15.15
CA LYS A 28 -0.46 -8.68 -14.49
C LYS A 28 -0.16 -9.19 -13.09
N GLY A 29 -0.74 -8.54 -12.08
CA GLY A 29 -0.56 -8.88 -10.66
C GLY A 29 0.27 -7.86 -9.87
N ASN A 30 1.13 -7.06 -10.52
CA ASN A 30 2.01 -6.11 -9.82
C ASN A 30 1.25 -5.09 -8.98
N ILE A 31 0.07 -4.65 -9.43
CA ILE A 31 -0.77 -3.70 -8.69
C ILE A 31 -1.32 -4.33 -7.42
N SER A 32 -1.82 -5.57 -7.51
CA SER A 32 -2.34 -6.29 -6.35
C SER A 32 -1.24 -6.59 -5.34
N GLU A 33 -0.07 -7.02 -5.81
CA GLU A 33 1.09 -7.28 -4.97
C GLU A 33 1.59 -6.01 -4.27
N ALA A 34 1.72 -4.90 -5.00
CA ALA A 34 2.10 -3.63 -4.42
C ALA A 34 1.05 -3.09 -3.43
N LEU A 35 -0.23 -3.40 -3.62
CA LEU A 35 -1.28 -3.01 -2.68
C LEU A 35 -1.15 -3.79 -1.37
N VAL A 36 -0.82 -5.08 -1.44
CA VAL A 36 -0.52 -5.89 -0.24
C VAL A 36 0.70 -5.33 0.49
N GLU A 37 1.80 -5.07 -0.22
CA GLU A 37 3.01 -4.47 0.35
C GLU A 37 2.73 -3.11 1.01
N ALA A 38 1.91 -2.26 0.38
CA ALA A 38 1.56 -0.95 0.92
C ALA A 38 0.73 -1.06 2.21
N ILE A 39 -0.21 -2.01 2.27
CA ILE A 39 -1.03 -2.24 3.46
C ILE A 39 -0.15 -2.78 4.60
N ASP A 40 0.72 -3.76 4.30
CA ASP A 40 1.60 -4.36 5.29
C ASP A 40 2.55 -3.33 5.90
N GLY A 41 3.24 -2.56 5.06
CA GLY A 41 4.15 -1.50 5.51
C GLY A 41 3.44 -0.38 6.28
N TRP A 42 2.18 -0.08 5.96
CA TRP A 42 1.38 0.88 6.73
C TRP A 42 1.06 0.35 8.12
N ILE A 43 0.62 -0.92 8.24
CA ILE A 43 0.32 -1.56 9.52
C ILE A 43 1.57 -1.60 10.41
N GLU A 44 2.72 -1.99 9.86
CA GLU A 44 3.99 -2.00 10.58
C GLU A 44 4.35 -0.61 11.10
N THR A 45 4.25 0.41 10.25
CA THR A 45 4.55 1.80 10.60
C THR A 45 3.67 2.30 11.74
N GLU A 46 2.35 2.07 11.68
CA GLU A 46 1.44 2.48 12.74
C GLU A 46 1.66 1.69 14.03
N SER A 47 2.00 0.40 13.93
CA SER A 47 2.33 -0.43 15.10
C SER A 47 3.58 0.07 15.82
N GLN A 48 4.60 0.51 15.08
CA GLN A 48 5.83 1.07 15.69
C GLN A 48 5.55 2.40 16.38
N LYS A 49 4.77 3.29 15.77
CA LYS A 49 4.38 4.58 16.39
C LYS A 49 3.68 4.36 17.73
N LEU A 50 2.73 3.43 17.79
CA LEU A 50 2.05 3.08 19.04
C LEU A 50 3.02 2.58 20.11
N ILE A 51 4.05 1.81 19.74
CA ILE A 51 5.07 1.34 20.69
C ILE A 51 5.93 2.51 21.20
N GLU A 52 6.28 3.46 20.33
CA GLU A 52 7.10 4.63 20.69
C GLU A 52 6.34 5.61 21.58
N GLU A 53 5.06 5.85 21.30
CA GLU A 53 4.18 6.70 22.11
C GLU A 53 3.96 6.13 23.52
N ASN A 54 3.81 4.81 23.66
CA ASN A 54 3.66 4.15 24.96
C ASN A 54 4.95 4.06 25.79
N LYS A 55 6.11 4.38 25.21
CA LYS A 55 7.41 4.42 25.89
C LYS A 55 7.78 5.82 26.40
N SER A 56 7.04 6.85 25.99
CA SER A 56 7.23 8.26 26.39
C SER A 56 6.34 8.62 27.55
#